data_AF-A0A967D7G0-F1
#
_entry.id   AF-A0A967D7G0-F1
#
_cell.length_a   1.000
_cell.length_b   1.000
_cell.length_c   1.000
_cell.angle_alpha   90.00
_cell.angle_beta   90.00
_cell.angle_gamma   90.00
#
_symmetry.space_group_name_H-M   'P 1'
#
loop_
_entity.id
_entity.type
_entity.pdbx_description
1 polymer ?
#
loop_
_entity_poly.entity_id
_entity_poly.type
_entity_poly.pdbx_seq_one_letter_code
_entity_poly.pdbx_strand_id
1 'polypeptide(L)'
;MSGGNEESLPADGTATAPDGEQHTGSGLQAERARRSAQIDEIRAAGGEPYPYRFDRSDSLSEIRSRHSDLEAGAETDDRVSVAGRVMLARDSGKLIFLTIRDRSDEIQLFVSKSVIGDDGFANVKSLDLGDWVGVTGDVMTTRKGEL
;
A
#
# COMPACT_ATOMS: atom_id res chain seq x y z
N MET A 1 -78.72 0.14 0.29
CA MET A 1 -78.54 1.47 -0.29
C MET A 1 -77.12 1.91 0.02
N SER A 2 -76.40 2.36 -1.01
CA SER A 2 -75.15 3.13 -0.98
C SER A 2 -73.96 2.47 -0.26
N GLY A 3 -72.87 2.10 -0.93
CA GLY A 3 -72.18 2.82 -2.00
C GLY A 3 -70.97 3.51 -1.38
N GLY A 4 -69.78 3.01 -1.69
CA GLY A 4 -68.50 3.57 -1.26
C GLY A 4 -67.39 2.98 -2.12
N ASN A 5 -67.13 3.64 -3.25
CA ASN A 5 -66.10 3.33 -4.23
C ASN A 5 -64.71 3.24 -3.58
N GLU A 6 -63.99 2.15 -3.89
CA GLU A 6 -62.53 2.12 -3.82
C GLU A 6 -61.98 2.83 -5.07
N GLU A 7 -61.36 3.99 -4.85
CA GLU A 7 -60.68 4.78 -5.89
C GLU A 7 -59.23 4.32 -6.04
N SER A 8 -58.82 4.15 -7.29
CA SER A 8 -57.57 3.53 -7.72
C SER A 8 -56.52 4.56 -8.20
N LEU A 9 -55.25 4.34 -7.82
CA LEU A 9 -53.96 4.73 -8.47
C LEU A 9 -53.46 6.19 -8.35
N PRO A 10 -52.15 6.47 -8.60
CA PRO A 10 -50.91 5.77 -8.21
C PRO A 10 -49.86 6.75 -7.60
N ALA A 11 -48.80 6.26 -6.95
CA ALA A 11 -47.61 7.08 -6.71
C ALA A 11 -46.32 6.24 -6.77
N ASP A 12 -45.62 6.46 -7.87
CA ASP A 12 -44.21 6.18 -8.12
C ASP A 12 -43.31 6.84 -7.06
N GLY A 13 -42.18 6.20 -6.74
CA GLY A 13 -41.24 6.74 -5.77
C GLY A 13 -40.32 5.70 -5.13
N THR A 14 -39.69 4.85 -5.95
CA THR A 14 -38.58 4.00 -5.50
C THR A 14 -37.41 4.91 -5.08
N ALA A 15 -37.24 5.11 -3.77
CA ALA A 15 -36.08 5.79 -3.24
C ALA A 15 -34.88 4.82 -3.27
N THR A 16 -34.09 4.88 -4.34
CA THR A 16 -32.77 4.26 -4.44
C THR A 16 -31.83 4.96 -3.45
N ALA A 17 -31.43 4.25 -2.39
CA ALA A 17 -30.23 4.59 -1.61
C ALA A 17 -28.99 4.09 -2.37
N PRO A 18 -27.87 4.84 -2.42
CA PRO A 18 -26.73 4.45 -3.22
C PRO A 18 -25.95 3.29 -2.58
N ASP A 19 -25.79 2.25 -3.40
CA ASP A 19 -24.84 1.15 -3.40
C ASP A 19 -23.78 1.14 -2.28
N GLY A 20 -24.06 0.34 -1.25
CA GLY A 20 -23.01 -0.32 -0.49
C GLY A 20 -22.51 -1.51 -1.30
N GLU A 21 -21.33 -1.36 -1.91
CA GLU A 21 -20.63 -2.40 -2.67
C GLU A 21 -20.49 -3.67 -1.81
N GLN A 22 -21.40 -4.63 -2.02
CA GLN A 22 -21.37 -5.91 -1.33
C GLN A 22 -20.29 -6.77 -1.97
N HIS A 23 -19.14 -6.90 -1.30
CA HIS A 23 -18.12 -7.86 -1.68
C HIS A 23 -18.67 -9.28 -1.49
N THR A 24 -19.16 -9.87 -2.58
CA THR A 24 -19.61 -11.26 -2.62
C THR A 24 -18.44 -12.19 -2.25
N GLY A 25 -18.71 -13.22 -1.43
CA GLY A 25 -17.71 -14.08 -0.79
C GLY A 25 -16.77 -14.89 -1.70
N SER A 26 -16.86 -14.74 -3.03
CA SER A 26 -15.91 -15.32 -4.00
C SER A 26 -14.61 -14.52 -4.10
N GLY A 27 -14.65 -13.19 -3.99
CA GLY A 27 -13.48 -12.32 -4.12
C GLY A 27 -12.46 -12.51 -3.00
N LEU A 28 -12.93 -12.63 -1.75
CA LEU A 28 -12.05 -12.86 -0.59
C LEU A 28 -11.32 -14.21 -0.66
N GLN A 29 -11.98 -15.26 -1.15
CA GLN A 29 -11.36 -16.58 -1.27
C GLN A 29 -10.30 -16.59 -2.36
N ALA A 30 -10.58 -15.98 -3.51
CA ALA A 30 -9.62 -15.83 -4.59
C ALA A 30 -8.39 -15.02 -4.15
N GLU A 31 -8.60 -13.89 -3.46
CA GLU A 31 -7.51 -13.06 -2.95
C GLU A 31 -6.67 -13.79 -1.89
N ARG A 32 -7.31 -14.51 -0.97
CA ARG A 32 -6.59 -15.35 0.01
C ARG A 32 -5.76 -16.42 -0.67
N ALA A 33 -6.30 -17.09 -1.68
CA ALA A 33 -5.59 -18.12 -2.43
C ALA A 33 -4.38 -17.52 -3.16
N ARG A 34 -4.52 -16.35 -3.78
CA ARG A 34 -3.43 -15.61 -4.44
C ARG A 34 -2.30 -15.28 -3.46
N ARG A 35 -2.62 -14.67 -2.31
CA ARG A 35 -1.62 -14.34 -1.29
C ARG A 35 -0.95 -15.59 -0.70
N SER A 36 -1.69 -16.68 -0.53
CA SER A 36 -1.12 -17.95 -0.05
C SER A 36 -0.13 -18.54 -1.06
N ALA A 37 -0.45 -18.51 -2.35
CA ALA A 37 0.44 -18.96 -3.41
C ALA A 37 1.74 -18.13 -3.47
N GLN A 38 1.65 -16.81 -3.32
CA GLN A 38 2.82 -15.94 -3.26
C GLN A 38 3.76 -16.28 -2.09
N ILE A 39 3.21 -16.55 -0.91
CA ILE A 39 4.00 -16.99 0.24
C ILE A 39 4.73 -18.30 -0.07
N ASP A 40 4.08 -19.23 -0.76
CA ASP A 40 4.70 -20.49 -1.16
C ASP A 40 5.80 -20.29 -2.22
N GLU A 41 5.62 -19.35 -3.16
CA GLU A 41 6.65 -18.95 -4.13
C GLU A 41 7.89 -18.37 -3.43
N ILE A 42 7.70 -17.48 -2.44
CA ILE A 42 8.80 -16.92 -1.64
C ILE A 42 9.59 -18.04 -0.95
N ARG A 43 8.89 -19.00 -0.33
CA ARG A 43 9.53 -20.16 0.31
C ARG A 43 10.25 -21.05 -0.69
N ALA A 44 9.67 -21.30 -1.85
CA ALA A 44 10.26 -22.11 -2.91
C ALA A 44 11.55 -21.46 -3.47
N ALA A 45 11.61 -20.13 -3.50
CA ALA A 45 12.80 -19.37 -3.83
C ALA A 45 13.84 -19.32 -2.68
N GLY A 46 13.57 -19.96 -1.54
CA GLY A 46 14.46 -19.98 -0.36
C GLY A 46 14.34 -18.76 0.55
N GLY A 47 13.35 -17.89 0.33
CA GLY A 47 13.06 -16.73 1.18
C GLY A 47 12.20 -17.09 2.40
N GLU A 48 12.33 -16.29 3.46
CA GLU A 48 11.45 -16.35 4.63
C GLU A 48 10.43 -15.19 4.55
N PRO A 49 9.14 -15.45 4.25
CA PRO A 49 8.12 -14.40 4.14
C PRO A 49 7.82 -13.71 5.48
N TYR A 50 8.08 -14.37 6.61
CA TYR A 50 7.83 -13.85 7.95
C TYR A 50 9.09 -13.91 8.81
N PRO A 51 10.10 -13.07 8.51
CA PRO A 51 11.35 -13.08 9.26
C PRO A 51 11.09 -12.68 10.73
N TYR A 52 11.76 -13.37 11.65
CA TYR A 52 11.57 -13.15 13.08
C TYR A 52 12.00 -11.74 13.53
N ARG A 53 12.95 -11.13 12.82
CA ARG A 53 13.53 -9.84 13.19
C ARG A 53 13.96 -9.05 11.96
N PHE A 54 13.79 -7.73 12.05
CA PHE A 54 14.40 -6.74 11.17
C PHE A 54 14.99 -5.64 12.06
N ASP A 55 16.28 -5.36 11.91
CA ASP A 55 16.97 -4.33 12.69
C ASP A 55 16.73 -2.95 12.06
N ARG A 56 15.66 -2.28 12.52
CA ARG A 56 15.40 -0.88 12.16
C ARG A 56 16.37 0.06 12.89
N SER A 57 16.84 1.09 12.20
CA SER A 57 17.66 2.15 12.78
C SER A 57 16.79 3.27 13.37
N ASP A 58 15.70 3.62 12.69
CA ASP A 58 14.88 4.80 13.00
C ASP A 58 13.38 4.52 12.81
N SER A 59 12.55 5.34 13.46
CA SER A 59 11.12 5.46 13.15
C SER A 59 10.86 6.47 12.03
N LEU A 60 9.71 6.38 11.37
CA LEU A 60 9.38 7.30 10.28
C LEU A 60 9.26 8.75 10.77
N SER A 61 8.72 8.99 11.95
CA SER A 61 8.65 10.33 12.54
C SER A 61 10.04 10.94 12.84
N GLU A 62 11.01 10.12 13.25
CA GLU A 62 12.37 10.60 13.54
C GLU A 62 13.08 11.05 12.27
N ILE A 63 12.95 10.28 11.19
CA ILE A 63 13.51 10.63 9.88
C ILE A 63 12.88 11.93 9.38
N ARG A 64 11.56 12.02 9.44
CA ARG A 64 10.85 13.23 9.00
C ARG A 64 11.24 14.47 9.78
N SER A 65 11.41 14.34 11.10
CA SER A 65 11.85 15.44 11.95
C SER A 65 13.31 15.83 11.70
N ARG A 66 14.20 14.86 11.44
CA ARG A 66 15.63 15.13 11.19
C ARG A 66 15.86 15.85 9.86
N HIS A 67 14.96 15.64 8.91
CA HIS A 67 15.11 16.05 7.52
C HIS A 67 14.04 17.04 7.06
N SER A 68 13.37 17.73 8.00
CA SER A 68 12.31 18.70 7.71
C SER A 68 12.79 19.90 6.89
N ASP A 69 14.08 20.19 6.95
CA ASP A 69 14.68 21.40 6.37
C ASP A 69 15.41 21.11 5.05
N LEU A 70 15.30 19.88 4.53
CA LEU A 70 15.88 19.52 3.23
C LEU A 70 15.21 20.30 2.09
N GLU A 71 16.03 20.90 1.23
CA GLU A 71 15.54 21.53 0.00
C GLU A 71 14.91 20.49 -0.94
N ALA A 72 13.99 20.92 -1.80
CA ALA A 72 13.32 20.03 -2.74
C ALA A 72 14.32 19.45 -3.78
N GLY A 73 14.35 18.13 -3.91
CA GLY A 73 15.29 17.43 -4.78
C GLY A 73 16.66 17.19 -4.16
N ALA A 74 16.81 17.39 -2.85
CA ALA A 74 18.04 17.07 -2.14
C ALA A 74 18.21 15.55 -1.99
N GLU A 75 19.41 15.07 -2.27
CA GLU A 75 19.84 13.71 -1.96
C GLU A 75 20.85 13.79 -0.80
N THR A 76 20.75 12.88 0.17
CA THR A 76 21.66 12.82 1.32
C THR A 76 22.43 11.50 1.31
N ASP A 77 23.53 11.45 2.05
CA ASP A 77 24.24 10.20 2.35
C ASP A 77 23.74 9.55 3.66
N ASP A 78 22.59 9.98 4.20
CA ASP A 78 22.02 9.43 5.44
C ASP A 78 21.29 8.12 5.14
N ARG A 79 22.00 7.02 5.35
CA ARG A 79 21.48 5.67 5.13
C ARG A 79 20.69 5.18 6.34
N VAL A 80 19.39 4.97 6.16
CA VAL A 80 18.46 4.55 7.21
C VAL A 80 17.85 3.18 6.91
N SER A 81 17.42 2.47 7.96
CA SER A 81 16.67 1.21 7.88
C SER A 81 15.35 1.34 8.63
N VAL A 82 14.24 1.22 7.91
CA VAL A 82 12.89 1.42 8.42
C VAL A 82 12.01 0.21 8.14
N ALA A 83 10.93 0.07 8.88
CA ALA A 83 9.92 -0.94 8.60
C ALA A 83 8.53 -0.35 8.73
N GLY A 84 7.64 -0.74 7.81
CA GLY A 84 6.29 -0.21 7.75
C GLY A 84 5.38 -1.07 6.89
N ARG A 85 4.09 -0.73 6.91
CA ARG A 85 3.05 -1.40 6.16
C ARG A 85 2.83 -0.69 4.83
N VAL A 86 2.78 -1.42 3.73
CA VAL A 86 2.52 -0.86 2.39
C VAL A 86 1.08 -0.36 2.33
N MET A 87 0.91 0.95 2.18
CA MET A 87 -0.39 1.62 2.09
C MET A 87 -0.76 1.92 0.64
N LEU A 88 0.23 2.28 -0.18
CA LEU A 88 0.07 2.54 -1.61
C LEU A 88 1.25 1.96 -2.38
N ALA A 89 1.00 1.50 -3.60
CA ALA A 89 2.01 1.06 -4.55
C ALA A 89 1.66 1.56 -5.96
N ARG A 90 2.62 2.17 -6.65
CA ARG A 90 2.48 2.67 -8.02
C ARG A 90 3.68 2.24 -8.86
N ASP A 91 3.43 1.42 -9.88
CA ASP A 91 4.43 1.00 -10.87
C ASP A 91 4.47 2.02 -12.02
N SER A 92 5.67 2.51 -12.34
CA SER A 92 5.96 3.43 -13.45
C SER A 92 7.06 2.88 -14.37
N GLY A 93 7.05 1.57 -14.62
CA GLY A 93 7.93 0.88 -15.54
C GLY A 93 9.27 0.50 -14.92
N LYS A 94 10.22 1.44 -14.86
CA LYS A 94 11.55 1.22 -14.23
C LYS A 94 11.64 1.71 -12.79
N LEU A 95 10.56 2.31 -12.30
CA LEU A 95 10.44 2.91 -10.99
C LEU A 95 9.17 2.39 -10.32
N ILE A 96 9.25 2.13 -9.01
CA ILE A 96 8.10 1.86 -8.17
C ILE A 96 8.09 2.87 -7.04
N PHE A 97 6.94 3.49 -6.81
CA PHE A 97 6.69 4.35 -5.67
C PHE A 97 5.82 3.59 -4.68
N LEU A 98 6.30 3.41 -3.45
CA LEU A 98 5.51 2.84 -2.36
C LEU A 98 5.28 3.91 -1.30
N THR A 99 4.14 3.89 -0.64
CA THR A 99 3.97 4.61 0.63
C THR A 99 3.92 3.57 1.73
N ILE A 100 4.82 3.67 2.70
CA ILE A 100 4.80 2.81 3.89
C ILE A 100 4.38 3.62 5.11
N ARG A 101 3.65 2.97 6.01
CA ARG A 101 3.19 3.54 7.27
C ARG A 101 3.67 2.71 8.44
N ASP A 102 4.26 3.36 9.44
CA ASP A 102 4.49 2.75 10.74
C ASP A 102 3.52 3.32 11.78
N ARG A 103 3.78 3.08 13.07
CA ARG A 103 2.92 3.61 14.14
C ARG A 103 3.02 5.13 14.32
N SER A 104 4.05 5.75 13.75
CA SER A 104 4.46 7.13 14.01
C SER A 104 4.15 8.05 12.85
N ASP A 105 4.39 7.62 11.60
CA ASP A 105 4.16 8.43 10.41
C ASP A 105 4.08 7.58 9.13
N GLU A 106 4.02 8.26 7.98
CA GLU A 106 4.15 7.71 6.63
C GLU A 106 5.35 8.31 5.90
N ILE A 107 5.99 7.50 5.05
CA ILE A 107 7.07 7.95 4.15
C ILE A 107 6.87 7.35 2.76
N GLN A 108 7.31 8.07 1.73
CA GLN A 108 7.35 7.56 0.37
C GLN A 108 8.70 6.87 0.10
N LEU A 109 8.65 5.71 -0.53
CA LEU A 109 9.82 4.98 -1.01
C LEU A 109 9.95 5.18 -2.50
N PHE A 110 11.14 5.60 -2.93
CA PHE A 110 11.54 5.65 -4.32
C PHE A 110 12.38 4.43 -4.66
N VAL A 111 11.84 3.50 -5.44
CA VAL A 111 12.53 2.26 -5.80
C VAL A 111 12.89 2.27 -7.28
N SER A 112 14.18 2.30 -7.59
CA SER A 112 14.68 2.21 -8.96
C SER A 112 15.22 0.82 -9.28
N LYS A 113 14.79 0.27 -10.41
CA LYS A 113 15.32 -0.99 -10.96
C LYS A 113 16.85 -0.94 -11.15
N SER A 114 17.42 0.23 -11.46
CA SER A 114 18.87 0.38 -11.62
C SER A 114 19.65 0.21 -10.31
N VAL A 115 19.01 0.42 -9.16
CA VAL A 115 19.64 0.34 -7.84
C VAL A 115 19.54 -1.07 -7.26
N ILE A 116 18.35 -1.69 -7.35
CA ILE A 116 18.09 -2.99 -6.71
C ILE A 116 18.16 -4.20 -7.67
N GLY A 117 18.38 -3.96 -8.97
CA GLY A 117 18.45 -5.00 -9.99
C GLY A 117 17.11 -5.61 -10.36
N ASP A 118 17.12 -6.55 -11.32
CA ASP A 118 15.92 -7.21 -11.84
C ASP A 118 15.17 -8.01 -10.77
N ASP A 119 15.89 -8.85 -10.02
CA ASP A 119 15.27 -9.74 -9.02
C ASP A 119 14.69 -8.94 -7.85
N GLY A 120 15.42 -7.94 -7.34
CA GLY A 120 14.92 -7.05 -6.30
C GLY A 120 13.68 -6.29 -6.76
N PHE A 121 13.69 -5.80 -8.01
CA PHE A 121 12.55 -5.07 -8.57
C PHE A 121 11.32 -5.97 -8.78
N ALA A 122 11.52 -7.22 -9.19
CA ALA A 122 10.45 -8.21 -9.27
C ALA A 122 9.86 -8.51 -7.88
N ASN A 123 10.69 -8.63 -6.85
CA ASN A 123 10.24 -8.83 -5.47
C ASN A 123 9.39 -7.64 -4.99
N VAL A 124 9.86 -6.41 -5.21
CA VAL A 124 9.10 -5.20 -4.84
C VAL A 124 7.77 -5.11 -5.60
N LYS A 125 7.74 -5.51 -6.88
CA LYS A 125 6.52 -5.55 -7.68
C LYS A 125 5.51 -6.60 -7.21
N SER A 126 5.96 -7.64 -6.53
CA SER A 126 5.07 -8.65 -5.96
C SER A 126 4.35 -8.17 -4.70
N LEU A 127 4.83 -7.12 -4.03
CA LEU A 127 4.25 -6.64 -2.77
C LEU A 127 2.79 -6.20 -2.93
N ASP A 128 1.99 -6.55 -1.93
CA ASP A 128 0.59 -6.17 -1.86
C ASP A 128 0.31 -5.09 -0.81
N LEU A 129 -0.82 -4.42 -0.98
CA LEU A 129 -1.33 -3.49 0.03
C LEU A 129 -1.58 -4.25 1.35
N GLY A 130 -1.07 -3.68 2.44
CA GLY A 130 -1.14 -4.25 3.78
C GLY A 130 0.03 -5.15 4.17
N ASP A 131 0.95 -5.44 3.25
CA ASP A 131 2.16 -6.21 3.56
C ASP A 131 3.12 -5.39 4.41
N TRP A 132 3.86 -6.07 5.29
CA TRP A 132 4.92 -5.47 6.08
C TRP A 132 6.25 -5.61 5.35
N VAL A 133 6.98 -4.50 5.24
CA VAL A 133 8.27 -4.47 4.58
C VAL A 133 9.30 -3.79 5.46
N GLY A 134 10.54 -4.29 5.42
CA GLY A 134 11.74 -3.63 5.92
C GLY A 134 12.53 -3.09 4.74
N VAL A 135 13.02 -1.87 4.85
CA VAL A 135 13.67 -1.14 3.76
C VAL A 135 14.92 -0.46 4.29
N THR A 136 16.00 -0.52 3.52
CA THR A 136 17.24 0.19 3.78
C THR A 136 17.61 1.01 2.55
N GLY A 137 17.87 2.29 2.74
CA GLY A 137 18.22 3.21 1.65
C GLY A 137 18.63 4.58 2.18
N ASP A 138 18.99 5.46 1.26
CA ASP A 138 19.42 6.82 1.58
C ASP A 138 18.22 7.77 1.56
N VAL A 139 18.20 8.76 2.47
CA VAL A 139 17.12 9.75 2.51
C VAL A 139 17.30 10.75 1.39
N MET A 140 16.22 11.05 0.69
CA MET A 140 16.13 12.10 -0.33
C MET A 140 14.78 12.81 -0.24
N THR A 141 14.69 13.99 -0.82
CA THR A 141 13.40 14.64 -1.10
C THR A 141 13.12 14.58 -2.60
N THR A 142 11.86 14.41 -2.97
CA THR A 142 11.44 14.54 -4.36
C THR A 142 11.54 16.01 -4.82
N ARG A 143 11.48 16.24 -6.13
CA ARG A 143 11.41 17.61 -6.71
C ARG A 143 10.25 18.46 -6.18
N LYS A 144 9.22 17.83 -5.58
CA LYS A 144 8.08 18.52 -4.97
C LYS A 144 8.28 18.78 -3.47
N GLY A 145 9.42 18.39 -2.90
CA GLY A 145 9.72 18.50 -1.47
C GLY A 145 9.08 17.41 -0.61
N GLU A 146 8.49 16.38 -1.21
CA GLU A 146 7.99 15.21 -0.47
C GLU A 146 9.18 14.33 -0.07
N LEU A 147 9.24 13.97 1.22
CA LEU A 147 10.22 13.06 1.82
C LEU A 147 9.76 11.60 1.69
#